data_AF-A0A417YXC7-F1
#
_entry.id   AF-A0A417YXC7-F1
#
_cell.length_a   1.000
_cell.length_b   1.000
_cell.length_c   1.000
_cell.angle_alpha   90.00
_cell.angle_beta   90.00
_cell.angle_gamma   90.00
#
_symmetry.space_group_name_H-M   'P 1'
#
loop_
_entity.id
_entity.type
_entity.pdbx_description
1 polymer ?
#
loop_
_entity_poly.entity_id
_entity_poly.type
_entity_poly.pdbx_seq_one_letter_code
_entity_poly.pdbx_strand_id
1 'polypeptide(L)' 'MPGTKQFDFVFSTSVTPNPSKEEFIVEFYPCTPDLECNGKPIKITRNFEELIDFIEEMEELENASNPAFNS' A
#
# COMPACT_ATOMS: atom_id res chain seq x y z
N MET A 1 1.00 -7.72 -28.86
CA MET A 1 1.84 -7.79 -27.65
C MET A 1 1.04 -7.17 -26.52
N PRO A 2 0.80 -7.89 -25.40
CA PRO A 2 0.01 -7.33 -24.30
C PRO A 2 0.87 -6.28 -23.59
N GLY A 3 0.34 -5.06 -23.50
CA GLY A 3 1.01 -3.95 -22.82
C GLY A 3 1.14 -4.24 -21.34
N THR A 4 2.36 -4.19 -20.83
CA THR A 4 2.66 -4.20 -19.40
C THR A 4 1.95 -3.01 -18.76
N LYS A 5 0.98 -3.25 -17.88
CA LYS A 5 0.36 -2.17 -17.09
C LYS A 5 1.45 -1.58 -16.21
N GLN A 6 1.78 -0.32 -16.44
CA GLN A 6 2.71 0.44 -15.61
C GLN A 6 1.90 1.02 -14.45
N PHE A 7 2.28 0.68 -13.22
CA PHE A 7 1.73 1.26 -12.02
C PHE A 7 2.73 2.30 -11.50
N ASP A 8 2.34 3.56 -11.49
CA ASP A 8 3.14 4.64 -10.94
C ASP A 8 2.67 4.91 -9.50
N PHE A 9 3.57 4.74 -8.53
CA PHE A 9 3.29 4.99 -7.11
C PHE A 9 4.10 6.20 -6.63
N VAL A 10 3.46 7.09 -5.86
CA VAL A 10 4.12 8.22 -5.20
C VAL A 10 4.21 7.93 -3.71
N PHE A 11 5.44 7.87 -3.19
CA PHE A 11 5.70 7.72 -1.76
C PHE A 11 6.31 9.01 -1.22
N SER A 12 5.80 9.50 -0.09
CA SER A 12 6.35 10.64 0.64
C SER A 12 6.50 10.27 2.12
N THR A 13 7.70 10.42 2.65
CA THR A 13 7.98 10.26 4.08
C THR A 13 8.37 11.62 4.66
N SER A 14 7.73 12.01 5.77
CA SER A 14 8.06 13.23 6.50
C SER A 14 8.64 12.84 7.86
N VAL A 15 9.84 13.33 8.16
CA VAL A 15 10.52 13.09 9.44
C VAL A 15 10.42 14.36 10.26
N THR A 16 9.42 14.44 11.13
CA THR A 16 9.33 15.51 12.13
C THR A 16 10.10 15.10 13.39
N PRO A 17 10.97 15.97 13.95
CA PRO A 17 11.63 15.70 15.22
C PRO A 17 10.59 15.81 16.34
N ASN A 18 9.84 14.73 16.58
CA ASN A 18 8.86 14.63 17.65
C ASN A 18 9.53 13.91 18.84
N PRO A 19 9.48 14.44 20.08
CA PRO A 19 9.98 13.74 21.27
C PRO A 19 9.15 12.50 21.65
N SER A 20 7.98 12.29 21.02
CA SER A 20 7.19 11.09 21.21
C SER A 20 7.76 9.94 20.37
N LYS A 21 7.86 8.80 21.06
CA LYS A 21 8.32 7.48 20.65
C LYS A 21 7.41 6.85 19.57
N GLU A 22 7.12 7.56 18.50
CA GLU A 22 6.28 7.06 17.41
C GLU A 22 7.17 6.35 16.40
N GLU A 23 7.50 5.11 16.76
CA GLU A 23 8.17 4.14 15.91
C GLU A 23 7.19 3.75 14.78
N PHE A 24 7.51 4.17 13.56
CA PHE A 24 7.03 3.61 12.28
C PHE A 24 5.50 3.43 12.14
N ILE A 25 4.80 4.44 11.59
CA ILE A 25 3.37 4.33 11.22
C ILE A 25 3.22 4.55 9.71
N VAL A 26 2.57 3.61 9.02
CA VAL A 26 2.21 3.73 7.60
C VAL A 26 0.70 3.57 7.44
N GLU A 27 0.08 4.52 6.77
CA GLU A 27 -1.37 4.55 6.53
C GLU A 27 -1.67 4.35 5.05
N PHE A 28 -2.58 3.43 4.74
CA PHE A 28 -2.99 3.10 3.38
C PHE A 28 -4.37 3.67 3.12
N TYR A 29 -4.54 4.34 1.98
CA TYR A 29 -5.81 4.94 1.55
C TYR A 29 -6.20 4.40 0.17
N PRO A 30 -7.51 4.38 -0.16
CA PRO A 30 -7.95 4.08 -1.51
C PRO A 30 -7.36 5.09 -2.50
N CYS A 31 -6.93 4.62 -3.67
CA CYS A 31 -6.44 5.51 -4.70
C CYS A 31 -7.59 6.36 -5.25
N THR A 32 -7.54 7.67 -5.02
CA THR A 32 -8.49 8.65 -5.56
C THR A 32 -7.86 9.41 -6.74
N PRO A 33 -8.64 9.90 -7.72
CA PRO A 33 -8.11 10.59 -8.91
C PRO A 33 -7.31 11.86 -8.62
N ASP A 34 -7.56 12.47 -7.46
CA ASP A 34 -6.90 13.67 -6.93
C ASP A 34 -5.65 13.34 -6.09
N LEU A 35 -5.35 12.04 -5.89
CA LEU A 35 -4.27 11.55 -5.02
C LEU A 35 -4.37 12.06 -3.59
N GLU A 36 -5.58 12.39 -3.14
CA GLU A 36 -5.84 12.86 -1.79
C GLU A 36 -5.93 11.69 -0.79
N CYS A 37 -5.12 11.71 0.26
CA CYS A 37 -5.23 10.80 1.40
C CYS A 37 -6.33 11.27 2.38
N ASN A 38 -7.50 11.61 1.86
CA ASN A 38 -8.60 12.16 2.64
C ASN A 38 -9.53 11.04 3.13
N GLY A 39 -9.81 11.02 4.44
CA GLY A 39 -10.77 10.11 5.05
C GLY A 39 -10.15 9.12 6.04
N LYS A 40 -10.71 7.92 6.14
CA LYS A 40 -10.24 6.87 7.04
C LYS A 40 -9.32 5.91 6.27
N PRO A 41 -8.11 5.61 6.77
CA PRO A 41 -7.23 4.65 6.13
C PRO A 41 -7.86 3.25 6.14
N ILE A 42 -7.64 2.51 5.06
CA ILE A 42 -8.07 1.11 4.91
C ILE A 42 -7.21 0.17 5.73
N LYS A 43 -5.93 0.52 5.93
CA LYS A 43 -4.97 -0.20 6.77
C LYS A 43 -4.03 0.80 7.41
N ILE A 44 -3.64 0.54 8.64
CA ILE A 44 -2.55 1.23 9.33
C ILE A 44 -1.59 0.15 9.81
N THR A 45 -0.31 0.27 9.48
CA THR A 45 0.74 -0.61 9.97
C THR A 45 1.66 0.16 10.91
N ARG A 46 2.09 -0.49 11.99
CA ARG A 46 2.87 0.14 13.07
C ARG A 46 4.27 -0.43 13.25
N ASN A 47 4.63 -1.40 12.41
CA ASN A 47 5.95 -2.04 12.39
C ASN A 47 6.18 -2.62 10.98
N PHE A 48 7.39 -3.12 10.75
CA PHE A 48 7.77 -3.69 9.46
C PHE A 48 7.10 -5.04 9.20
N GLU A 49 6.86 -5.87 10.21
CA GLU A 49 6.16 -7.15 10.01
C GLU A 49 4.74 -6.92 9.47
N GLU A 50 3.95 -6.04 10.11
CA GLU A 50 2.59 -5.68 9.67
C GLU A 50 2.56 -5.07 8.26
N LEU A 51 3.64 -4.37 7.87
CA LEU A 51 3.77 -3.82 6.53
C LEU A 51 4.01 -4.91 5.49
N ILE A 52 4.93 -5.83 5.77
CA ILE A 52 5.28 -6.93 4.86
C ILE A 52 4.06 -7.83 4.68
N ASP A 53 3.42 -8.26 5.77
CA ASP A 53 2.23 -9.10 5.74
C ASP A 53 1.12 -8.48 4.86
N PHE A 54 0.91 -7.17 5.00
CA PHE A 54 -0.12 -6.47 4.22
C PHE A 54 0.22 -6.40 2.72
N ILE A 55 1.49 -6.20 2.36
CA ILE A 55 1.92 -6.18 0.95
C ILE A 55 1.78 -7.58 0.34
N GLU A 56 2.17 -8.63 1.06
CA GLU A 56 2.02 -10.01 0.61
C GLU A 56 0.54 -10.38 0.40
N GLU A 57 -0.35 -10.01 1.33
CA GLU A 57 -1.81 -10.16 1.16
C GLU A 57 -2.32 -9.47 -0.12
N MET A 58 -1.81 -8.28 -0.44
CA MET A 58 -2.20 -7.54 -1.65
C MET A 58 -1.73 -8.24 -2.93
N GLU A 59 -0.51 -8.77 -2.96
CA GLU A 59 0.02 -9.53 -4.11
C GLU A 59 -0.78 -10.82 -4.33
N GLU A 60 -1.14 -11.54 -3.26
CA GLU A 60 -1.98 -12.74 -3.35
C GLU A 60 -3.39 -12.44 -3.90
N LEU A 61 -4.00 -11.32 -3.48
CA LEU A 61 -5.31 -10.89 -3.97
C LEU A 61 -5.27 -10.49 -5.46
N GLU A 62 -4.20 -9.83 -5.91
CA GLU A 62 -4.02 -9.53 -7.34
C GLU A 62 -3.89 -10.83 -8.16
N ASN A 63 -3.13 -11.80 -7.66
CA ASN A 63 -2.93 -13.09 -8.32
C ASN A 63 -4.20 -13.97 -8.33
N ALA A 64 -5.01 -13.94 -7.27
CA ALA A 64 -6.28 -14.66 -7.21
C ALA A 64 -7.36 -14.08 -8.15
N SER A 65 -7.20 -12.82 -8.56
CA SER A 65 -8.13 -12.12 -9.44
C SER A 65 -7.90 -12.39 -10.94
N ASN A 66 -6.89 -13.19 -11.29
CA ASN A 66 -6.50 -13.45 -12.67
C ASN A 66 -6.58 -14.96 -13.03
N PRO A 67 -7.75 -15.49 -13.43
CA PRO A 67 -7.95 -16.92 -13.71
C PRO A 67 -7.34 -17.40 -15.04
N ALA A 68 -6.32 -16.72 -15.57
CA ALA A 68 -5.77 -16.99 -16.90
C ALA A 68 -4.65 -18.04 -16.94
N PHE A 69 -4.34 -18.72 -15.83
CA PHE A 69 -3.25 -19.71 -15.77
C PHE A 69 -3.67 -21.01 -15.09
N ASN A 70 -4.82 -21.53 -15.48
CA ASN A 70 -5.24 -22.91 -15.21
C ASN A 70 -6.08 -23.42 -16.40
N SER A 71 -5.40 -23.66 -17.53
CA SER A 71 -5.85 -24.53 -18.62
C SER A 71 -4.67 -25.31 -19.18
#